data_AF-A0A165NGX4-F1
#
_entry.id   AF-A0A165NGX4-F1
#
_cell.length_a   1.000
_cell.length_b   1.000
_cell.length_c   1.000
_cell.angle_alpha   90.00
_cell.angle_beta   90.00
_cell.angle_gamma   90.00
#
_symmetry.space_group_name_H-M   'P 1'
#
loop_
_entity.id
_entity.type
_entity.pdbx_description
1 polymer ?
#
loop_
_entity_poly.entity_id
_entity_poly.type
_entity_poly.pdbx_seq_one_letter_code
_entity_poly.pdbx_strand_id
1 'polypeptide(L)'
;MNPVQNEPLWEPITRDAGPAYSRPLLGSELLTDQFHRYHDGFACPIIAATLELGIHDPRLRSWLYTPAKGAKEVREWAQEVVVVLDEPMEPDAFVGQTVERRLPYVLSNGREQLIRVYLFERVGDAEGAYSLFLHGPHCIMDARPTLDLFWFMFHSMSESNPAPLESFEWGSEWKNLPVGPVVATGGPRPDWEGQGIPAIQKIGSLLANPVPTLSIVPQRTEVGIVGRSCRVRKTFDEQQSAQILKHTKAAGCTVTHLFEAAQMIAIVARNPELRVPPSDAHVTYPLGFMSLAKFRVPPYDTRSQVVSSMAALPITSRYEEIPQPSQVDKEALTALMRKLKAQYDDYLKNPHFPHLTAALMRLAPPYEPVNPNPYATAITNIGVIDNMIPTTWRQDNDASKEPVFTITSMSVGHRLTSLIP
;
A
#
# COMPACT_ATOMS: atom_id res chain seq x y z
N MET A 1 15.48 18.30 17.37
CA MET A 1 15.44 18.66 15.94
C MET A 1 14.54 17.66 15.24
N ASN A 2 13.50 18.16 14.55
CA ASN A 2 12.59 17.33 13.76
C ASN A 2 13.34 16.68 12.58
N PRO A 3 13.41 15.34 12.49
CA PRO A 3 14.18 14.65 11.45
C PRO A 3 13.64 14.86 10.04
N VAL A 4 12.38 15.31 9.91
CA VAL A 4 11.75 15.60 8.61
C VAL A 4 11.58 17.11 8.36
N GLN A 5 12.31 17.95 9.09
CA GLN A 5 12.22 19.42 8.96
C GLN A 5 12.47 19.89 7.52
N ASN A 6 13.37 19.22 6.81
CA ASN A 6 13.73 19.53 5.43
C ASN A 6 13.43 18.29 4.58
N GLU A 7 12.15 18.03 4.31
CA GLU A 7 11.80 16.95 3.38
C GLU A 7 12.46 17.23 2.02
N PRO A 8 13.24 16.29 1.48
CA PRO A 8 13.88 16.45 0.18
C PRO A 8 12.83 16.67 -0.92
N LEU A 9 13.09 17.63 -1.79
CA LEU A 9 12.24 17.93 -2.95
C LEU A 9 12.82 17.26 -4.21
N TRP A 10 12.10 17.37 -5.32
CA TRP A 10 12.65 17.00 -6.62
C TRP A 10 13.76 17.98 -7.01
N GLU A 11 14.95 17.45 -7.23
CA GLU A 11 16.13 18.22 -7.62
C GLU A 11 16.51 17.88 -9.06
N PRO A 12 16.86 18.89 -9.89
CA PRO A 12 17.33 18.63 -11.24
C PRO A 12 18.73 18.00 -11.20
N ILE A 13 18.94 16.97 -12.00
CA ILE A 13 20.23 16.33 -12.25
C ILE A 13 20.46 16.21 -13.76
N THR A 14 21.71 16.16 -14.17
CA THR A 14 22.08 15.94 -15.59
C THR A 14 22.53 14.50 -15.79
N ARG A 15 21.96 13.81 -16.78
CA ARG A 15 22.37 12.47 -17.23
C ARG A 15 22.73 12.53 -18.71
N ASP A 16 23.40 11.47 -19.20
CA ASP A 16 23.77 11.36 -20.62
C ASP A 16 22.55 11.46 -21.56
N ALA A 17 21.38 11.01 -21.09
CA ALA A 17 20.13 11.04 -21.84
C ALA A 17 19.40 12.41 -21.82
N GLY A 18 19.86 13.37 -21.02
CA GLY A 18 19.26 14.69 -20.86
C GLY A 18 18.97 15.09 -19.41
N PRO A 19 18.14 16.14 -19.20
CA PRO A 19 17.72 16.55 -17.86
C PRO A 19 16.87 15.44 -17.21
N ALA A 20 17.13 15.19 -15.94
CA ALA A 20 16.33 14.32 -15.11
C ALA A 20 16.09 14.98 -13.75
N TYR A 21 15.16 14.43 -12.98
CA TYR A 21 14.81 14.93 -11.66
C TYR A 21 14.88 13.79 -10.67
N SER A 22 15.44 14.01 -9.50
CA SER A 22 15.52 12.97 -8.48
C SER A 22 15.08 13.44 -7.10
N ARG A 23 14.53 12.51 -6.32
CA ARG A 23 14.17 12.73 -4.91
C ARG A 23 14.44 11.44 -4.12
N PRO A 24 15.05 11.50 -2.93
CA PRO A 24 15.17 10.33 -2.08
C PRO A 24 13.79 9.84 -1.61
N LEU A 25 13.65 8.54 -1.42
CA LEU A 25 12.44 7.95 -0.87
C LEU A 25 12.23 8.37 0.58
N LEU A 26 10.98 8.57 0.98
CA LEU A 26 10.65 8.89 2.37
C LEU A 26 9.37 8.19 2.86
N GLY A 27 9.29 7.94 4.17
CA GLY A 27 8.12 7.34 4.80
C GLY A 27 7.78 5.98 4.23
N SER A 28 6.52 5.78 3.87
CA SER A 28 6.03 4.53 3.32
C SER A 28 6.69 4.15 1.98
N GLU A 29 7.17 5.12 1.19
CA GLU A 29 7.97 4.84 -0.01
C GLU A 29 9.24 4.08 0.37
N LEU A 30 10.02 4.62 1.32
CA LEU A 30 11.27 4.01 1.76
C LEU A 30 11.04 2.70 2.52
N LEU A 31 10.01 2.65 3.37
CA LEU A 31 9.63 1.43 4.09
C LEU A 31 9.33 0.27 3.14
N THR A 32 8.44 0.51 2.17
CA THR A 32 8.09 -0.51 1.19
C THR A 32 9.29 -0.83 0.31
N ASP A 33 10.04 0.17 -0.14
CA ASP A 33 11.23 -0.02 -0.95
C ASP A 33 12.26 -0.95 -0.34
N GLN A 34 12.57 -0.76 0.95
CA GLN A 34 13.55 -1.58 1.64
C GLN A 34 13.02 -3.00 1.86
N PHE A 35 11.75 -3.18 2.22
CA PHE A 35 11.14 -4.51 2.20
C PHE A 35 11.28 -5.15 0.81
N HIS A 36 10.99 -4.44 -0.26
CA HIS A 36 11.13 -4.97 -1.63
C HIS A 36 12.59 -5.31 -1.97
N ARG A 37 13.55 -4.47 -1.57
CA ARG A 37 14.97 -4.61 -1.92
C ARG A 37 15.61 -5.85 -1.32
N TYR A 38 15.31 -6.17 -0.07
CA TYR A 38 15.83 -7.38 0.57
C TYR A 38 15.31 -8.67 -0.07
N HIS A 39 14.28 -8.57 -0.90
CA HIS A 39 13.48 -9.74 -1.25
C HIS A 39 13.52 -10.06 -2.74
N ASP A 40 13.73 -9.09 -3.64
CA ASP A 40 13.60 -9.38 -5.09
C ASP A 40 14.26 -8.33 -6.02
N GLY A 41 15.13 -7.41 -5.54
CA GLY A 41 15.96 -6.56 -6.42
C GLY A 41 15.20 -5.52 -7.26
N PHE A 42 14.02 -5.12 -6.81
CA PHE A 42 13.12 -4.23 -7.53
C PHE A 42 13.66 -2.80 -7.69
N ALA A 43 13.05 -1.99 -8.57
CA ALA A 43 13.13 -0.54 -8.79
C ALA A 43 11.68 0.01 -9.00
N CYS A 44 11.36 1.31 -8.96
CA CYS A 44 9.95 1.77 -8.88
C CYS A 44 9.77 3.21 -9.43
N PRO A 45 8.56 3.65 -9.88
CA PRO A 45 7.97 4.97 -9.47
C PRO A 45 6.55 5.35 -9.93
N ILE A 46 6.11 6.55 -9.51
CA ILE A 46 5.26 7.45 -10.30
C ILE A 46 5.34 7.02 -11.76
N ILE A 47 4.28 6.38 -12.25
CA ILE A 47 4.23 5.22 -13.17
C ILE A 47 5.32 5.11 -14.27
N ALA A 48 5.97 6.21 -14.67
CA ALA A 48 7.01 6.31 -15.69
C ALA A 48 8.44 6.78 -15.25
N ALA A 49 8.69 7.15 -13.99
CA ALA A 49 10.07 7.34 -13.47
C ALA A 49 10.86 6.00 -13.39
N THR A 50 11.99 5.96 -12.67
CA THR A 50 12.64 4.74 -12.14
C THR A 50 13.13 4.93 -10.68
N LEU A 51 13.65 3.85 -10.05
CA LEU A 51 14.41 3.95 -8.80
C LEU A 51 15.85 3.59 -9.03
N GLU A 52 16.76 4.45 -8.60
CA GLU A 52 18.18 4.21 -8.69
C GLU A 52 18.85 4.25 -7.32
N LEU A 53 19.77 3.31 -7.10
CA LEU A 53 20.63 3.27 -5.93
C LEU A 53 21.72 4.35 -6.04
N GLY A 54 22.12 4.94 -4.92
CA GLY A 54 23.36 5.71 -4.88
C GLY A 54 23.25 7.17 -5.32
N ILE A 55 22.06 7.68 -5.68
CA ILE A 55 21.90 9.10 -6.04
C ILE A 55 22.10 10.00 -4.82
N HIS A 56 21.31 9.80 -3.77
CA HIS A 56 21.37 10.63 -2.55
C HIS A 56 22.01 9.90 -1.36
N ASP A 57 22.06 8.56 -1.41
CA ASP A 57 22.65 7.70 -0.39
C ASP A 57 23.21 6.44 -1.08
N PRO A 58 24.45 6.00 -0.77
CA PRO A 58 25.08 4.86 -1.44
C PRO A 58 24.35 3.53 -1.25
N ARG A 59 23.51 3.43 -0.22
CA ARG A 59 22.76 2.24 0.15
C ARG A 59 21.27 2.38 -0.08
N LEU A 60 20.72 3.56 -0.30
CA LEU A 60 19.28 3.74 -0.50
C LEU A 60 18.95 4.17 -1.93
N ARG A 61 17.74 3.83 -2.36
CA ARG A 61 17.25 4.20 -3.68
C ARG A 61 16.54 5.53 -3.65
N SER A 62 16.49 6.16 -4.80
CA SER A 62 15.87 7.46 -5.02
C SER A 62 14.99 7.40 -6.24
N TRP A 63 13.87 8.12 -6.21
CA TRP A 63 13.10 8.37 -7.41
C TRP A 63 13.97 9.10 -8.43
N LEU A 64 13.86 8.68 -9.69
CA LEU A 64 14.45 9.33 -10.85
C LEU A 64 13.40 9.47 -11.94
N TYR A 65 13.03 10.69 -12.30
CA TYR A 65 12.12 10.96 -13.40
C TYR A 65 12.85 11.62 -14.57
N THR A 66 12.65 11.07 -15.76
CA THR A 66 13.11 11.68 -17.00
C THR A 66 11.87 12.16 -17.76
N PRO A 67 11.74 13.48 -18.03
CA PRO A 67 10.62 13.98 -18.79
C PRO A 67 10.57 13.38 -20.20
N ALA A 68 9.37 13.18 -20.72
CA ALA A 68 9.17 12.71 -22.07
C ALA A 68 9.63 13.77 -23.08
N LYS A 69 10.28 13.34 -24.16
CA LYS A 69 10.74 14.19 -25.27
C LYS A 69 9.58 14.61 -26.18
N GLY A 70 8.44 13.95 -26.07
CA GLY A 70 7.24 14.25 -26.84
C GLY A 70 6.24 13.09 -26.87
N ALA A 71 5.12 13.32 -27.54
CA ALA A 71 3.99 12.39 -27.62
C ALA A 71 4.36 11.00 -28.17
N LYS A 72 5.34 10.93 -29.07
CA LYS A 72 5.82 9.66 -29.65
C LYS A 72 6.40 8.74 -28.57
N GLU A 73 7.27 9.25 -27.71
CA GLU A 73 7.89 8.47 -26.63
C GLU A 73 6.85 8.00 -25.62
N VAL A 74 5.88 8.85 -25.27
CA VAL A 74 4.76 8.49 -24.39
C VAL A 74 3.92 7.36 -24.99
N ARG A 75 3.65 7.43 -26.30
CA ARG A 75 2.91 6.38 -27.02
C ARG A 75 3.66 5.05 -27.02
N GLU A 76 4.96 5.07 -27.31
CA GLU A 76 5.81 3.87 -27.27
C GLU A 76 5.82 3.26 -25.87
N TRP A 77 6.02 4.08 -24.83
CA TRP A 77 5.94 3.64 -23.45
C TRP A 77 4.57 3.03 -23.10
N ALA A 78 3.46 3.67 -23.50
CA ALA A 78 2.12 3.16 -23.24
C ALA A 78 1.86 1.81 -23.92
N GLN A 79 2.34 1.63 -25.15
CA GLN A 79 2.27 0.36 -25.88
C GLN A 79 3.08 -0.75 -25.22
N GLU A 80 4.11 -0.41 -24.46
CA GLU A 80 4.88 -1.37 -23.68
C GLU A 80 4.24 -1.67 -22.33
N VAL A 81 3.61 -0.70 -21.68
CA VAL A 81 2.99 -0.94 -20.37
C VAL A 81 1.68 -1.69 -20.51
N VAL A 82 0.87 -1.38 -21.53
CA VAL A 82 -0.43 -2.00 -21.77
C VAL A 82 -0.28 -3.26 -22.63
N VAL A 83 -0.80 -4.38 -22.13
CA VAL A 83 -0.79 -5.68 -22.80
C VAL A 83 -2.23 -6.15 -22.95
N VAL A 84 -2.70 -6.27 -24.19
CA VAL A 84 -3.97 -6.92 -24.51
C VAL A 84 -3.67 -8.39 -24.79
N LEU A 85 -4.35 -9.31 -24.10
CA LEU A 85 -4.22 -10.74 -24.37
C LEU A 85 -5.29 -11.16 -25.37
N ASP A 86 -4.88 -11.93 -26.37
CA ASP A 86 -5.78 -12.43 -27.43
C ASP A 86 -6.68 -13.57 -26.93
N GLU A 87 -6.20 -14.35 -25.96
CA GLU A 87 -6.93 -15.48 -25.41
C GLU A 87 -7.71 -15.08 -24.14
N PRO A 88 -8.98 -15.52 -24.00
CA PRO A 88 -9.71 -15.37 -22.76
C PRO A 88 -9.00 -16.09 -21.61
N MET A 89 -8.98 -15.47 -20.42
CA MET A 89 -8.32 -16.02 -19.24
C MET A 89 -9.26 -16.12 -18.03
N GLU A 90 -8.98 -17.06 -17.13
CA GLU A 90 -9.58 -17.06 -15.78
C GLU A 90 -8.81 -16.06 -14.90
N PRO A 91 -9.48 -15.02 -14.34
CA PRO A 91 -8.78 -13.93 -13.66
C PRO A 91 -7.88 -14.34 -12.48
N ASP A 92 -8.34 -15.22 -11.59
CA ASP A 92 -7.58 -15.58 -10.40
C ASP A 92 -6.33 -16.43 -10.76
N ALA A 93 -6.43 -17.31 -11.76
CA ALA A 93 -5.31 -18.07 -12.32
C ALA A 93 -4.29 -17.16 -13.01
N PHE A 94 -4.76 -16.20 -13.81
CA PHE A 94 -3.88 -15.23 -14.47
C PHE A 94 -3.13 -14.37 -13.47
N VAL A 95 -3.83 -13.85 -12.45
CA VAL A 95 -3.20 -13.09 -11.35
C VAL A 95 -2.17 -13.97 -10.64
N GLY A 96 -2.53 -15.20 -10.28
CA GLY A 96 -1.64 -16.16 -9.60
C GLY A 96 -0.34 -16.40 -10.37
N GLN A 97 -0.42 -16.62 -11.69
CA GLN A 97 0.76 -16.79 -12.55
C GLN A 97 1.56 -15.49 -12.69
N THR A 98 0.89 -14.35 -12.80
CA THR A 98 1.56 -13.07 -13.08
C THR A 98 2.33 -12.56 -11.87
N VAL A 99 1.81 -12.72 -10.65
CA VAL A 99 2.48 -12.28 -9.41
C VAL A 99 3.70 -13.14 -9.04
N GLU A 100 3.89 -14.28 -9.70
CA GLU A 100 5.12 -15.09 -9.61
C GLU A 100 6.27 -14.48 -10.44
N ARG A 101 5.95 -13.62 -11.42
CA ARG A 101 6.97 -12.95 -12.22
C ARG A 101 7.69 -11.91 -11.38
N ARG A 102 9.03 -11.98 -11.41
CA ARG A 102 9.86 -10.92 -10.85
C ARG A 102 9.81 -9.69 -11.76
N LEU A 103 9.94 -8.54 -11.12
CA LEU A 103 10.06 -7.23 -11.73
C LEU A 103 11.53 -6.79 -11.57
N PRO A 104 12.06 -5.92 -12.44
CA PRO A 104 11.39 -5.37 -13.62
C PRO A 104 11.06 -6.43 -14.67
N TYR A 105 10.01 -6.15 -15.45
CA TYR A 105 9.81 -6.80 -16.74
C TYR A 105 10.92 -6.38 -17.67
N VAL A 106 11.69 -7.34 -18.19
CA VAL A 106 12.66 -7.08 -19.25
C VAL A 106 11.98 -7.30 -20.60
N LEU A 107 11.86 -6.24 -21.39
CA LEU A 107 11.28 -6.26 -22.72
C LEU A 107 12.23 -6.93 -23.74
N SER A 108 11.71 -7.30 -24.90
CA SER A 108 12.50 -7.87 -26.00
C SER A 108 13.64 -6.97 -26.48
N ASN A 109 13.51 -5.65 -26.29
CA ASN A 109 14.54 -4.66 -26.61
C ASN A 109 15.51 -4.38 -25.44
N GLY A 110 15.43 -5.16 -24.34
CA GLY A 110 16.27 -5.01 -23.16
C GLY A 110 15.84 -3.91 -22.20
N ARG A 111 14.83 -3.09 -22.52
CA ARG A 111 14.30 -2.09 -21.58
C ARG A 111 13.59 -2.74 -20.41
N GLU A 112 13.68 -2.10 -19.26
CA GLU A 112 13.04 -2.53 -18.04
C GLU A 112 11.73 -1.75 -17.80
N GLN A 113 10.67 -2.47 -17.44
CA GLN A 113 9.38 -1.89 -17.08
C GLN A 113 8.96 -2.41 -15.71
N LEU A 114 8.47 -1.52 -14.87
CA LEU A 114 8.13 -1.87 -13.48
C LEU A 114 6.64 -2.11 -13.28
N ILE A 115 5.86 -1.71 -14.28
CA ILE A 115 4.42 -1.79 -14.27
C ILE A 115 3.97 -2.44 -15.57
N ARG A 116 2.93 -3.26 -15.48
CA ARG A 116 2.15 -3.69 -16.63
C ARG A 116 0.67 -3.56 -16.32
N VAL A 117 -0.09 -3.21 -17.34
CA VAL A 117 -1.55 -3.22 -17.34
C VAL A 117 -1.99 -4.27 -18.33
N TYR A 118 -2.71 -5.28 -17.87
CA TYR A 118 -3.23 -6.35 -18.71
C TYR A 118 -4.72 -6.17 -18.93
N LEU A 119 -5.16 -6.28 -20.17
CA LEU A 119 -6.57 -6.35 -20.56
C LEU A 119 -6.83 -7.69 -21.25
N PHE A 120 -7.85 -8.42 -20.79
CA PHE A 120 -8.20 -9.72 -21.37
C PHE A 120 -9.67 -10.06 -21.14
N GLU A 121 -10.24 -10.85 -22.05
CA GLU A 121 -11.61 -11.38 -21.91
C GLU A 121 -11.68 -12.47 -20.84
N ARG A 122 -12.81 -12.60 -20.15
CA ARG A 122 -13.01 -13.56 -19.07
C ARG A 122 -13.56 -14.89 -19.59
N VAL A 123 -12.90 -16.00 -19.26
CA VAL A 123 -13.41 -17.34 -19.55
C VAL A 123 -14.69 -17.60 -18.76
N GLY A 124 -15.75 -18.03 -19.44
CA GLY A 124 -16.99 -18.51 -18.82
C GLY A 124 -17.97 -17.42 -18.37
N ASP A 125 -17.63 -16.15 -18.57
CA ASP A 125 -18.52 -15.02 -18.34
C ASP A 125 -19.32 -14.68 -19.63
N ALA A 126 -20.23 -13.70 -19.54
CA ALA A 126 -20.96 -13.19 -20.69
C ALA A 126 -20.01 -12.53 -21.72
N GLU A 127 -20.37 -12.58 -23.00
CA GLU A 127 -19.65 -11.90 -24.07
C GLU A 127 -19.45 -10.42 -23.73
N GLY A 128 -18.23 -9.93 -23.92
CA GLY A 128 -17.86 -8.55 -23.57
C GLY A 128 -17.49 -8.33 -22.10
N ALA A 129 -17.30 -9.39 -21.31
CA ALA A 129 -16.74 -9.31 -19.97
C ALA A 129 -15.20 -9.31 -19.99
N TYR A 130 -14.60 -8.21 -19.56
CA TYR A 130 -13.14 -8.04 -19.54
C TYR A 130 -12.60 -7.93 -18.11
N SER A 131 -11.32 -8.28 -17.94
CA SER A 131 -10.53 -8.00 -16.75
C SER A 131 -9.42 -7.02 -17.07
N LEU A 132 -9.24 -6.03 -16.20
CA LEU A 132 -8.10 -5.12 -16.19
C LEU A 132 -7.22 -5.43 -14.96
N PHE A 133 -5.97 -5.83 -15.18
CA PHE A 133 -5.05 -6.15 -14.10
C PHE A 133 -3.80 -5.27 -14.15
N LEU A 134 -3.59 -4.48 -13.09
CA LEU A 134 -2.39 -3.67 -12.89
C LEU A 134 -1.42 -4.43 -11.98
N HIS A 135 -0.20 -4.67 -12.46
CA HIS A 135 0.88 -5.31 -11.70
C HIS A 135 2.10 -4.40 -11.61
N GLY A 136 2.62 -4.21 -10.41
CA GLY A 136 3.78 -3.38 -10.13
C GLY A 136 4.17 -3.41 -8.65
N PRO A 137 5.30 -2.79 -8.27
CA PRO A 137 5.81 -2.82 -6.89
C PRO A 137 4.98 -1.96 -5.93
N HIS A 138 4.95 -2.32 -4.64
CA HIS A 138 4.13 -1.59 -3.66
C HIS A 138 4.66 -0.20 -3.32
N CYS A 139 5.95 0.09 -3.58
CA CYS A 139 6.48 1.45 -3.40
C CYS A 139 5.82 2.49 -4.32
N ILE A 140 5.02 2.05 -5.30
CA ILE A 140 4.08 2.88 -6.07
C ILE A 140 2.64 2.49 -5.91
N MET A 141 2.36 1.21 -5.76
CA MET A 141 1.02 0.68 -5.65
C MET A 141 0.62 0.62 -4.19
N ASP A 142 0.44 1.78 -3.57
CA ASP A 142 -0.27 1.87 -2.31
C ASP A 142 -1.80 1.83 -2.57
N ALA A 143 -2.59 1.39 -1.59
CA ALA A 143 -4.01 1.12 -1.80
C ALA A 143 -4.75 2.34 -2.37
N ARG A 144 -4.71 3.49 -1.68
CA ARG A 144 -5.46 4.67 -2.12
C ARG A 144 -4.92 5.27 -3.44
N PRO A 145 -3.61 5.53 -3.59
CA PRO A 145 -3.06 6.02 -4.86
C PRO A 145 -3.34 5.10 -6.05
N THR A 146 -3.33 3.77 -5.86
CA THR A 146 -3.70 2.80 -6.90
C THR A 146 -5.17 2.93 -7.29
N LEU A 147 -6.07 3.12 -6.32
CA LEU A 147 -7.49 3.34 -6.61
C LEU A 147 -7.74 4.68 -7.33
N ASP A 148 -7.00 5.73 -6.96
CA ASP A 148 -7.06 7.01 -7.68
C ASP A 148 -6.52 6.87 -9.12
N LEU A 149 -5.48 6.05 -9.34
CA LEU A 149 -5.00 5.69 -10.69
C LEU A 149 -6.07 4.95 -11.50
N PHE A 150 -6.71 3.92 -10.94
CA PHE A 150 -7.83 3.25 -11.61
C PHE A 150 -8.95 4.22 -11.95
N TRP A 151 -9.26 5.16 -11.05
CA TRP A 151 -10.23 6.20 -11.33
C TRP A 151 -9.84 7.04 -12.54
N PHE A 152 -8.58 7.48 -12.66
CA PHE A 152 -8.13 8.23 -13.84
C PHE A 152 -8.21 7.41 -15.13
N MET A 153 -7.75 6.15 -15.10
CA MET A 153 -7.83 5.28 -16.27
C MET A 153 -9.28 5.09 -16.74
N PHE A 154 -10.18 4.76 -15.81
CA PHE A 154 -11.59 4.58 -16.12
C PHE A 154 -12.28 5.87 -16.58
N HIS A 155 -11.90 7.01 -16.00
CA HIS A 155 -12.38 8.30 -16.44
C HIS A 155 -11.96 8.57 -17.90
N SER A 156 -10.67 8.43 -18.23
CA SER A 156 -10.17 8.61 -19.58
C SER A 156 -10.78 7.62 -20.58
N MET A 157 -11.04 6.37 -20.18
CA MET A 157 -11.75 5.39 -21.02
C MET A 157 -13.22 5.77 -21.30
N SER A 158 -13.81 6.63 -20.48
CA SER A 158 -15.20 7.09 -20.63
C SER A 158 -15.34 8.42 -21.39
N GLU A 159 -14.24 9.10 -21.72
CA GLU A 159 -14.28 10.37 -22.44
C GLU A 159 -14.65 10.17 -23.93
N SER A 160 -15.56 11.00 -24.44
CA SER A 160 -16.00 10.95 -25.84
C SER A 160 -14.96 11.48 -26.82
N ASN A 161 -14.16 12.46 -26.39
CA ASN A 161 -13.20 13.17 -27.20
C ASN A 161 -11.96 13.51 -26.37
N PRO A 162 -11.15 12.51 -25.99
CA PRO A 162 -9.95 12.73 -25.19
C PRO A 162 -8.97 13.61 -25.96
N ALA A 163 -8.26 14.49 -25.23
CA ALA A 163 -7.25 15.35 -25.84
C ALA A 163 -6.14 14.51 -26.49
N PRO A 164 -5.70 14.83 -27.72
CA PRO A 164 -4.63 14.08 -28.37
C PRO A 164 -3.33 14.23 -27.59
N LEU A 165 -2.49 13.20 -27.58
CA LEU A 165 -1.19 13.21 -26.87
C LEU A 165 -0.30 14.38 -27.33
N GLU A 166 -0.44 14.81 -28.57
CA GLU A 166 0.29 15.91 -29.18
C GLU A 166 -0.08 17.29 -28.60
N SER A 167 -1.23 17.42 -27.94
CA SER A 167 -1.67 18.69 -27.33
C SER A 167 -1.04 18.98 -25.96
N PHE A 168 -0.36 18.00 -25.37
CA PHE A 168 0.29 18.17 -24.06
C PHE A 168 1.70 18.75 -24.20
N GLU A 169 2.06 19.64 -23.28
CA GLU A 169 3.40 20.24 -23.18
C GLU A 169 4.42 19.28 -22.54
N TRP A 170 4.76 18.21 -23.26
CA TRP A 170 5.79 17.25 -22.83
C TRP A 170 7.15 17.92 -22.60
N GLY A 171 7.90 17.39 -21.64
CA GLY A 171 9.10 18.00 -21.08
C GLY A 171 8.82 18.89 -19.85
N SER A 172 7.55 19.25 -19.60
CA SER A 172 7.14 20.09 -18.47
C SER A 172 6.31 19.36 -17.42
N GLU A 173 5.87 18.14 -17.71
CA GLU A 173 5.01 17.31 -16.86
C GLU A 173 5.68 16.91 -15.54
N TRP A 174 7.02 17.02 -15.44
CA TRP A 174 7.74 16.81 -14.17
C TRP A 174 7.25 17.75 -13.05
N LYS A 175 6.67 18.91 -13.41
CA LYS A 175 6.06 19.84 -12.45
C LYS A 175 4.83 19.24 -11.75
N ASN A 176 4.23 18.21 -12.35
CA ASN A 176 3.09 17.47 -11.81
C ASN A 176 3.52 16.26 -10.97
N LEU A 177 4.83 16.01 -10.81
CA LEU A 177 5.29 14.93 -9.94
C LEU A 177 4.80 15.18 -8.51
N PRO A 178 4.33 14.13 -7.80
CA PRO A 178 3.91 14.28 -6.43
C PRO A 178 5.06 14.76 -5.56
N VAL A 179 4.73 15.67 -4.65
CA VAL A 179 5.60 16.04 -3.52
C VAL A 179 5.74 14.87 -2.55
N GLY A 180 6.73 14.94 -1.66
CA GLY A 180 6.89 13.94 -0.61
C GLY A 180 5.71 13.92 0.38
N PRO A 181 5.55 12.83 1.14
CA PRO A 181 4.42 12.65 2.06
C PRO A 181 4.35 13.73 3.14
N VAL A 182 5.47 14.30 3.60
CA VAL A 182 5.48 15.32 4.67
C VAL A 182 4.95 16.65 4.15
N VAL A 183 5.43 17.11 2.99
CA VAL A 183 4.93 18.32 2.31
C VAL A 183 3.46 18.14 1.94
N ALA A 184 3.07 16.98 1.40
CA ALA A 184 1.67 16.69 1.06
C ALA A 184 0.72 16.83 2.26
N THR A 185 1.20 16.58 3.48
CA THR A 185 0.41 16.65 4.73
C THR A 185 0.63 17.93 5.56
N GLY A 186 1.14 18.98 4.91
CA GLY A 186 1.28 20.33 5.49
C GLY A 186 2.65 20.67 6.06
N GLY A 187 3.66 19.85 5.80
CA GLY A 187 5.03 20.09 6.23
C GLY A 187 5.26 19.91 7.73
N PRO A 188 6.49 20.14 8.21
CA PRO A 188 6.84 20.01 9.62
C PRO A 188 5.93 20.81 10.55
N ARG A 189 5.52 20.20 11.66
CA ARG A 189 4.64 20.82 12.66
C ARG A 189 5.46 21.32 13.87
N PRO A 190 5.01 22.38 14.57
CA PRO A 190 5.69 22.84 15.78
C PRO A 190 5.60 21.81 16.91
N ASP A 191 6.42 21.98 17.95
CA ASP A 191 6.44 21.11 19.13
C ASP A 191 6.71 19.62 18.80
N TRP A 192 7.67 19.38 17.90
CA TRP A 192 8.15 18.03 17.62
C TRP A 192 8.80 17.40 18.86
N GLU A 193 9.54 18.20 19.62
CA GLU A 193 10.22 17.77 20.84
C GLU A 193 9.23 17.28 21.91
N GLY A 194 8.10 17.97 22.11
CA GLY A 194 7.11 17.61 23.12
C GLY A 194 6.17 16.47 22.71
N GLN A 195 5.85 16.32 21.42
CA GLN A 195 4.81 15.37 20.96
C GLN A 195 5.30 14.34 19.94
N GLY A 196 6.25 14.71 19.06
CA GLY A 196 6.81 13.82 18.06
C GLY A 196 7.82 12.82 18.65
N ILE A 197 8.78 13.30 19.45
CA ILE A 197 9.80 12.45 20.09
C ILE A 197 9.17 11.37 20.99
N PRO A 198 8.22 11.69 21.90
CA PRO A 198 7.60 10.65 22.73
C PRO A 198 6.86 9.59 21.92
N ALA A 199 6.20 9.98 20.81
CA ALA A 199 5.53 9.03 19.93
C ALA A 199 6.54 8.11 19.24
N ILE A 200 7.65 8.64 18.72
CA ILE A 200 8.73 7.85 18.13
C ILE A 200 9.36 6.90 19.16
N GLN A 201 9.59 7.36 20.39
CA GLN A 201 10.11 6.52 21.47
C GLN A 201 9.15 5.38 21.83
N LYS A 202 7.84 5.66 21.92
CA LYS A 202 6.79 4.64 22.10
C LYS A 202 6.80 3.62 20.98
N ILE A 203 6.91 4.06 19.73
CA ILE A 203 6.96 3.15 18.58
C ILE A 203 8.24 2.30 18.61
N GLY A 204 9.38 2.94 18.87
CA GLY A 204 10.67 2.27 18.99
C GLY A 204 10.68 1.21 20.08
N SER A 205 10.11 1.48 21.26
CA SER A 205 10.05 0.50 22.34
C SER A 205 9.18 -0.72 22.01
N LEU A 206 8.08 -0.52 21.28
CA LEU A 206 7.23 -1.62 20.81
C LEU A 206 7.94 -2.49 19.77
N LEU A 207 8.64 -1.87 18.81
CA LEU A 207 9.35 -2.58 17.74
C LEU A 207 10.65 -3.24 18.22
N ALA A 208 11.28 -2.69 19.26
CA ALA A 208 12.50 -3.22 19.87
C ALA A 208 12.24 -4.18 21.03
N ASN A 209 11.00 -4.64 21.22
CA ASN A 209 10.68 -5.60 22.26
C ASN A 209 11.49 -6.91 22.04
N PRO A 210 12.32 -7.34 23.00
CA PRO A 210 13.17 -8.52 22.85
C PRO A 210 12.37 -9.83 22.84
N VAL A 211 11.13 -9.83 23.34
CA VAL A 211 10.21 -10.97 23.25
C VAL A 211 9.54 -10.93 21.87
N PRO A 212 9.76 -11.92 21.00
CA PRO A 212 9.08 -11.98 19.72
C PRO A 212 7.57 -12.01 19.90
N THR A 213 6.85 -11.29 19.04
CA THR A 213 5.39 -11.33 19.08
C THR A 213 4.86 -12.73 18.76
N LEU A 214 3.75 -13.13 19.38
CA LEU A 214 3.04 -14.35 18.99
C LEU A 214 2.45 -14.19 17.58
N SER A 215 2.46 -15.28 16.82
CA SER A 215 1.93 -15.33 15.46
C SER A 215 1.36 -16.70 15.14
N ILE A 216 0.69 -16.83 13.99
CA ILE A 216 0.30 -18.15 13.47
C ILE A 216 1.52 -18.75 12.77
N VAL A 217 2.19 -19.69 13.42
CA VAL A 217 3.31 -20.42 12.82
C VAL A 217 2.75 -21.40 11.77
N PRO A 218 3.22 -21.35 10.52
CA PRO A 218 2.76 -22.27 9.48
C PRO A 218 3.20 -23.70 9.80
N GLN A 219 2.40 -24.68 9.36
CA GLN A 219 2.75 -26.11 9.49
C GLN A 219 4.03 -26.47 8.73
N ARG A 220 4.35 -25.73 7.67
CA ARG A 220 5.58 -25.83 6.87
C ARG A 220 6.34 -24.53 7.01
N THR A 221 7.53 -24.59 7.58
CA THR A 221 8.42 -23.44 7.75
C THR A 221 9.35 -23.25 6.54
N GLU A 222 9.61 -24.33 5.79
CA GLU A 222 10.40 -24.27 4.56
C GLU A 222 9.53 -23.87 3.35
N VAL A 223 10.01 -22.88 2.59
CA VAL A 223 9.35 -22.40 1.38
C VAL A 223 9.73 -23.30 0.21
N GLY A 224 8.79 -24.13 -0.24
CA GLY A 224 9.05 -25.05 -1.37
C GLY A 224 9.18 -24.36 -2.73
N ILE A 225 8.47 -23.25 -2.96
CA ILE A 225 8.54 -22.45 -4.19
C ILE A 225 8.58 -20.98 -3.80
N VAL A 226 9.75 -20.37 -3.93
CA VAL A 226 9.94 -18.95 -3.59
C VAL A 226 9.06 -18.08 -4.50
N GLY A 227 8.27 -17.21 -3.87
CA GLY A 227 7.43 -16.23 -4.55
C GLY A 227 6.06 -16.71 -5.00
N ARG A 228 5.77 -18.02 -4.91
CA ARG A 228 4.42 -18.52 -5.08
C ARG A 228 3.53 -18.04 -3.94
N SER A 229 2.55 -17.21 -4.28
CA SER A 229 1.56 -16.71 -3.32
C SER A 229 0.29 -17.55 -3.37
N CYS A 230 -0.33 -17.78 -2.21
CA CYS A 230 -1.65 -18.41 -2.11
C CYS A 230 -2.63 -17.36 -1.57
N ARG A 231 -3.71 -17.12 -2.30
CA ARG A 231 -4.77 -16.21 -1.88
C ARG A 231 -5.98 -17.00 -1.40
N VAL A 232 -6.40 -16.74 -0.17
CA VAL A 232 -7.68 -17.25 0.37
C VAL A 232 -8.65 -16.08 0.44
N ARG A 233 -9.84 -16.25 -0.16
CA ARG A 233 -10.88 -15.22 -0.19
C ARG A 233 -12.11 -15.70 0.58
N LYS A 234 -12.60 -14.86 1.49
CA LYS A 234 -13.92 -15.01 2.12
C LYS A 234 -14.73 -13.75 1.85
N THR A 235 -15.86 -13.92 1.18
CA THR A 235 -16.84 -12.85 0.96
C THR A 235 -18.01 -13.07 1.92
N PHE A 236 -18.42 -12.00 2.59
CA PHE A 236 -19.68 -11.94 3.33
C PHE A 236 -20.74 -11.39 2.39
N ASP A 237 -21.95 -11.96 2.42
CA ASP A 237 -23.06 -11.41 1.65
C ASP A 237 -23.50 -10.03 2.22
N GLU A 238 -24.43 -9.38 1.53
CA GLU A 238 -24.93 -8.06 1.91
C GLU A 238 -25.54 -8.05 3.32
N GLN A 239 -26.34 -9.07 3.65
CA GLN A 239 -27.01 -9.17 4.94
C GLN A 239 -26.00 -9.35 6.08
N GLN A 240 -25.03 -10.26 5.91
CA GLN A 240 -23.95 -10.51 6.84
C GLN A 240 -23.09 -9.25 7.04
N SER A 241 -22.70 -8.60 5.95
CA SER A 241 -21.91 -7.36 5.96
C SER A 241 -22.66 -6.25 6.72
N ALA A 242 -23.96 -6.07 6.45
CA ALA A 242 -24.79 -5.09 7.13
C ALA A 242 -24.92 -5.38 8.64
N GLN A 243 -25.06 -6.64 9.04
CA GLN A 243 -25.11 -7.04 10.45
C GLN A 243 -23.77 -6.77 11.15
N ILE A 244 -22.65 -7.17 10.54
CA ILE A 244 -21.30 -6.92 11.06
C ILE A 244 -21.09 -5.41 11.26
N LEU A 245 -21.39 -4.60 10.24
CA LEU A 245 -21.26 -3.14 10.30
C LEU A 245 -22.13 -2.54 11.40
N LYS A 246 -23.41 -2.94 11.49
CA LYS A 246 -24.35 -2.47 12.51
C LYS A 246 -23.83 -2.74 13.92
N HIS A 247 -23.40 -3.97 14.21
CA HIS A 247 -22.92 -4.34 15.54
C HIS A 247 -21.59 -3.67 15.89
N THR A 248 -20.68 -3.59 14.93
CA THR A 248 -19.38 -2.94 15.12
C THR A 248 -19.53 -1.44 15.38
N LYS A 249 -20.42 -0.76 14.63
CA LYS A 249 -20.75 0.65 14.85
C LYS A 249 -21.43 0.88 16.21
N ALA A 250 -22.36 0.01 16.61
CA ALA A 250 -23.00 0.08 17.93
C ALA A 250 -21.99 -0.07 19.09
N ALA A 251 -20.89 -0.79 18.87
CA ALA A 251 -19.79 -0.89 19.82
C ALA A 251 -18.84 0.33 19.83
N GLY A 252 -19.06 1.32 18.95
CA GLY A 252 -18.18 2.49 18.77
C GLY A 252 -16.88 2.16 18.03
N CYS A 253 -16.83 1.04 17.31
CA CYS A 253 -15.63 0.52 16.64
C CYS A 253 -15.81 0.46 15.12
N THR A 254 -14.75 0.07 14.40
CA THR A 254 -14.75 -0.17 12.95
C THR A 254 -14.47 -1.64 12.66
N VAL A 255 -14.73 -2.08 11.43
CA VAL A 255 -14.43 -3.46 11.01
C VAL A 255 -12.93 -3.78 11.09
N THR A 256 -12.05 -2.78 10.97
CA THR A 256 -10.61 -2.95 11.23
C THR A 256 -10.38 -3.52 12.63
N HIS A 257 -10.93 -2.86 13.66
CA HIS A 257 -10.77 -3.31 15.05
C HIS A 257 -11.37 -4.70 15.28
N LEU A 258 -12.50 -5.02 14.62
CA LEU A 258 -13.11 -6.34 14.70
C LEU A 258 -12.17 -7.43 14.14
N PHE A 259 -11.67 -7.25 12.92
CA PHE A 259 -10.82 -8.25 12.27
C PHE A 259 -9.45 -8.37 12.95
N GLU A 260 -8.89 -7.27 13.45
CA GLU A 260 -7.67 -7.27 14.26
C GLU A 260 -7.85 -8.01 15.58
N ALA A 261 -8.93 -7.74 16.32
CA ALA A 261 -9.25 -8.44 17.56
C ALA A 261 -9.48 -9.94 17.30
N ALA A 262 -10.24 -10.28 16.25
CA ALA A 262 -10.48 -11.66 15.87
C ALA A 262 -9.19 -12.40 15.48
N GLN A 263 -8.27 -11.74 14.77
CA GLN A 263 -6.98 -12.33 14.44
C GLN A 263 -6.08 -12.49 15.69
N MET A 264 -6.07 -11.54 16.63
CA MET A 264 -5.32 -11.70 17.89
C MET A 264 -5.82 -12.90 18.70
N ILE A 265 -7.14 -13.06 18.80
CA ILE A 265 -7.78 -14.23 19.45
C ILE A 265 -7.38 -15.51 18.72
N ALA A 266 -7.40 -15.52 17.38
CA ALA A 266 -6.98 -16.68 16.60
C ALA A 266 -5.49 -17.02 16.78
N ILE A 267 -4.62 -16.02 16.90
CA ILE A 267 -3.19 -16.20 17.19
C ILE A 267 -3.03 -16.87 18.56
N VAL A 268 -3.68 -16.34 19.61
CA VAL A 268 -3.66 -16.93 20.96
C VAL A 268 -4.19 -18.38 20.94
N ALA A 269 -5.29 -18.63 20.24
CA ALA A 269 -5.85 -19.97 20.09
C ALA A 269 -4.89 -20.98 19.45
N ARG A 270 -3.98 -20.50 18.59
CA ARG A 270 -2.98 -21.32 17.89
C ARG A 270 -1.65 -21.42 18.64
N ASN A 271 -1.49 -20.73 19.76
CA ASN A 271 -0.31 -20.78 20.62
C ASN A 271 -0.69 -21.18 22.06
N PRO A 272 -1.22 -22.40 22.28
CA PRO A 272 -1.65 -22.85 23.61
C PRO A 272 -0.50 -23.01 24.60
N GLU A 273 0.73 -23.19 24.11
CA GLU A 273 1.94 -23.32 24.91
C GLU A 273 2.85 -22.11 24.66
N LEU A 274 3.10 -21.33 25.70
CA LEU A 274 3.98 -20.17 25.63
C LEU A 274 5.42 -20.55 25.97
N ARG A 275 6.36 -19.97 25.23
CA ARG A 275 7.81 -20.11 25.49
C ARG A 275 8.34 -19.12 26.54
N VAL A 276 7.50 -18.18 26.95
CA VAL A 276 7.79 -17.11 27.90
C VAL A 276 6.63 -17.00 28.90
N PRO A 277 6.82 -16.36 30.06
CA PRO A 277 5.72 -16.08 30.99
C PRO A 277 4.55 -15.35 30.30
N PRO A 278 3.29 -15.65 30.64
CA PRO A 278 2.12 -14.97 30.08
C PRO A 278 2.17 -13.44 30.18
N SER A 279 2.78 -12.90 31.24
CA SER A 279 2.96 -11.47 31.47
C SER A 279 3.84 -10.79 30.41
N ASP A 280 4.73 -11.56 29.78
CA ASP A 280 5.74 -11.08 28.84
C ASP A 280 5.30 -11.33 27.39
N ALA A 281 4.37 -12.28 27.18
CA ALA A 281 3.84 -12.62 25.87
C ALA A 281 2.90 -11.52 25.33
N HIS A 282 2.94 -11.28 24.02
CA HIS A 282 2.13 -10.26 23.35
C HIS A 282 1.83 -10.61 21.90
N VAL A 283 0.72 -10.08 21.39
CA VAL A 283 0.44 -10.01 19.95
C VAL A 283 0.61 -8.56 19.51
N THR A 284 1.54 -8.33 18.59
CA THR A 284 1.88 -7.03 18.03
C THR A 284 1.82 -7.14 16.52
N TYR A 285 0.99 -6.32 15.90
CA TYR A 285 1.05 -6.05 14.47
C TYR A 285 2.13 -4.99 14.26
N PRO A 286 3.31 -5.34 13.73
CA PRO A 286 4.42 -4.38 13.61
C PRO A 286 4.10 -3.26 12.61
N LEU A 287 3.21 -3.54 11.65
CA LEU A 287 2.80 -2.64 10.58
C LEU A 287 1.27 -2.48 10.58
N GLY A 288 0.74 -1.73 11.56
CA GLY A 288 -0.64 -1.26 11.52
C GLY A 288 -0.78 -0.11 10.53
N PHE A 289 -1.40 -0.38 9.38
CA PHE A 289 -1.52 0.59 8.31
C PHE A 289 -2.69 1.55 8.52
N MET A 290 -2.42 2.85 8.40
CA MET A 290 -3.40 3.93 8.55
C MET A 290 -3.29 4.92 7.39
N SER A 291 -4.41 5.25 6.75
CA SER A 291 -4.40 6.18 5.63
C SER A 291 -4.05 7.62 6.07
N LEU A 292 -3.16 8.26 5.30
CA LEU A 292 -2.82 9.67 5.42
C LEU A 292 -3.69 10.59 4.55
N ALA A 293 -4.61 10.04 3.74
CA ALA A 293 -5.36 10.81 2.75
C ALA A 293 -6.11 12.02 3.37
N LYS A 294 -6.69 11.85 4.56
CA LYS A 294 -7.42 12.93 5.27
C LYS A 294 -6.52 14.05 5.82
N PHE A 295 -5.21 13.86 5.82
CA PHE A 295 -4.24 14.84 6.31
C PHE A 295 -3.57 15.62 5.18
N ARG A 296 -3.86 15.27 3.92
CA ARG A 296 -3.38 16.04 2.78
C ARG A 296 -3.95 17.45 2.83
N VAL A 297 -3.15 18.44 2.45
CA VAL A 297 -3.53 19.86 2.45
C VAL A 297 -3.49 20.41 1.03
N PRO A 298 -4.25 21.48 0.71
CA PRO A 298 -4.14 22.15 -0.58
C PRO A 298 -2.69 22.58 -0.91
N PRO A 299 -2.25 22.49 -2.17
CA PRO A 299 -2.99 21.99 -3.34
C PRO A 299 -2.93 20.46 -3.53
N TYR A 300 -2.45 19.72 -2.52
CA TYR A 300 -2.12 18.29 -2.61
C TYR A 300 -3.25 17.35 -2.17
N ASP A 301 -4.41 17.88 -1.78
CA ASP A 301 -5.60 17.14 -1.36
C ASP A 301 -6.46 16.64 -2.54
N THR A 302 -5.91 16.68 -3.75
CA THR A 302 -6.56 16.23 -4.99
C THR A 302 -6.28 14.75 -5.30
N ARG A 303 -7.10 14.15 -6.17
CA ARG A 303 -6.88 12.78 -6.67
C ARG A 303 -5.62 12.67 -7.52
N SER A 304 -5.15 13.76 -8.15
CA SER A 304 -3.96 13.75 -9.01
C SER A 304 -2.65 13.56 -8.24
N GLN A 305 -2.67 13.71 -6.92
CA GLN A 305 -1.53 13.39 -6.07
C GLN A 305 -1.47 11.89 -5.77
N VAL A 306 -0.83 11.15 -6.68
CA VAL A 306 -0.53 9.72 -6.54
C VAL A 306 0.76 9.55 -5.71
N VAL A 307 0.71 9.98 -4.44
CA VAL A 307 1.79 9.81 -3.46
C VAL A 307 1.41 8.72 -2.46
N SER A 308 2.37 7.91 -2.03
CA SER A 308 2.14 6.95 -0.94
C SER A 308 1.51 7.66 0.26
N SER A 309 0.42 7.11 0.79
CA SER A 309 -0.45 7.79 1.74
C SER A 309 -0.85 6.86 2.87
N MET A 310 0.17 6.26 3.48
CA MET A 310 0.01 5.40 4.63
C MET A 310 1.05 5.71 5.71
N ALA A 311 0.60 5.73 6.96
CA ALA A 311 1.46 5.52 8.11
C ALA A 311 1.44 4.02 8.46
N ALA A 312 2.58 3.51 8.88
CA ALA A 312 2.74 2.16 9.40
C ALA A 312 3.24 2.26 10.84
N LEU A 313 2.38 1.97 11.81
CA LEU A 313 2.66 2.08 13.24
C LEU A 313 2.24 0.80 13.97
N PRO A 314 2.97 0.37 15.01
CA PRO A 314 2.65 -0.88 15.70
C PRO A 314 1.35 -0.78 16.49
N ILE A 315 0.56 -1.86 16.47
CA ILE A 315 -0.63 -2.05 17.32
C ILE A 315 -0.41 -3.31 18.15
N THR A 316 -0.58 -3.23 19.46
CA THR A 316 -0.20 -4.33 20.38
C THR A 316 -1.27 -4.67 21.40
N SER A 317 -1.26 -5.88 21.92
CA SER A 317 -1.97 -6.29 23.13
C SER A 317 -1.19 -7.37 23.85
N ARG A 318 -1.15 -7.29 25.19
CA ARG A 318 -0.52 -8.34 26.00
C ARG A 318 -1.39 -9.59 25.94
N TYR A 319 -0.76 -10.75 26.05
CA TYR A 319 -1.44 -12.04 25.99
C TYR A 319 -2.60 -12.15 26.98
N GLU A 320 -2.38 -11.70 28.22
CA GLU A 320 -3.38 -11.75 29.30
C GLU A 320 -4.62 -10.87 29.05
N GLU A 321 -4.52 -9.93 28.12
CA GLU A 321 -5.59 -8.99 27.79
C GLU A 321 -6.42 -9.46 26.58
N ILE A 322 -5.95 -10.51 25.91
CA ILE A 322 -6.64 -11.14 24.79
C ILE A 322 -7.47 -12.30 25.37
N PRO A 323 -8.79 -12.34 25.14
CA PRO A 323 -9.62 -13.40 25.69
C PRO A 323 -9.20 -14.75 25.12
N GLN A 324 -9.04 -15.73 26.01
CA GLN A 324 -8.73 -17.09 25.62
C GLN A 324 -9.90 -17.69 24.84
N PRO A 325 -9.69 -18.69 23.96
CA PRO A 325 -10.75 -19.23 23.10
C PRO A 325 -12.02 -19.68 23.85
N SER A 326 -11.87 -20.22 25.06
CA SER A 326 -12.97 -20.63 25.94
C SER A 326 -13.73 -19.47 26.60
N GLN A 327 -13.18 -18.26 26.54
CA GLN A 327 -13.69 -17.03 27.14
C GLN A 327 -14.19 -16.03 26.08
N VAL A 328 -14.13 -16.41 24.79
CA VAL A 328 -14.56 -15.52 23.71
C VAL A 328 -16.08 -15.44 23.70
N ASP A 329 -16.59 -14.33 24.21
CA ASP A 329 -17.95 -13.90 24.00
C ASP A 329 -17.99 -12.52 23.31
N LYS A 330 -19.21 -12.01 23.11
CA LYS A 330 -19.42 -10.71 22.48
C LYS A 330 -18.82 -9.56 23.28
N GLU A 331 -18.86 -9.62 24.61
CA GLU A 331 -18.37 -8.56 25.48
C GLU A 331 -16.84 -8.52 25.49
N ALA A 332 -16.21 -9.69 25.64
CA ALA A 332 -14.76 -9.87 25.59
C ALA A 332 -14.18 -9.41 24.24
N LEU A 333 -14.79 -9.81 23.11
CA LEU A 333 -14.40 -9.33 21.79
C LEU A 333 -14.55 -7.81 21.68
N THR A 334 -15.66 -7.25 22.15
CA THR A 334 -15.91 -5.81 22.12
C THR A 334 -14.90 -5.03 22.98
N ALA A 335 -14.53 -5.57 24.14
CA ALA A 335 -13.53 -4.97 25.02
C ALA A 335 -12.15 -4.90 24.33
N LEU A 336 -11.71 -5.98 23.69
CA LEU A 336 -10.48 -6.00 22.91
C LEU A 336 -10.55 -5.00 21.74
N MET A 337 -11.65 -4.96 20.99
CA MET A 337 -11.85 -3.98 19.90
C MET A 337 -11.71 -2.53 20.37
N ARG A 338 -12.30 -2.18 21.52
CA ARG A 338 -12.20 -0.82 22.09
C ARG A 338 -10.78 -0.48 22.51
N LYS A 339 -10.03 -1.47 23.01
CA LYS A 339 -8.62 -1.29 23.35
C LYS A 339 -7.77 -1.02 22.11
N LEU A 340 -7.97 -1.78 21.04
CA LEU A 340 -7.28 -1.54 19.77
C LEU A 340 -7.64 -0.15 19.23
N LYS A 341 -8.93 0.21 19.23
CA LYS A 341 -9.38 1.55 18.87
C LYS A 341 -8.67 2.65 19.68
N ALA A 342 -8.51 2.48 21.00
CA ALA A 342 -7.85 3.48 21.82
C ALA A 342 -6.40 3.74 21.39
N GLN A 343 -5.70 2.73 20.87
CA GLN A 343 -4.35 2.90 20.29
C GLN A 343 -4.39 3.67 18.98
N TYR A 344 -5.34 3.36 18.08
CA TYR A 344 -5.56 4.14 16.86
C TYR A 344 -5.90 5.60 17.19
N ASP A 345 -6.80 5.83 18.14
CA ASP A 345 -7.19 7.18 18.56
C ASP A 345 -6.00 7.94 19.17
N ASP A 346 -5.16 7.27 19.96
CA ASP A 346 -3.95 7.88 20.54
C ASP A 346 -2.99 8.34 19.44
N TYR A 347 -2.73 7.50 18.45
CA TYR A 347 -1.93 7.90 17.28
C TYR A 347 -2.59 9.04 16.52
N LEU A 348 -3.87 8.91 16.17
CA LEU A 348 -4.57 9.90 15.35
C LEU A 348 -4.78 11.26 16.03
N LYS A 349 -4.76 11.31 17.37
CA LYS A 349 -4.79 12.56 18.15
C LYS A 349 -3.45 13.28 18.12
N ASN A 350 -2.34 12.58 17.91
CA ASN A 350 -1.03 13.20 17.85
C ASN A 350 -0.93 14.08 16.59
N PRO A 351 -0.66 15.40 16.73
CA PRO A 351 -0.57 16.28 15.57
C PRO A 351 0.55 15.88 14.62
N HIS A 352 1.58 15.18 15.07
CA HIS A 352 2.69 14.71 14.24
C HIS A 352 2.44 13.37 13.55
N PHE A 353 1.29 12.73 13.78
CA PHE A 353 0.94 11.43 13.21
C PHE A 353 1.30 11.27 11.72
N PRO A 354 0.97 12.22 10.82
CA PRO A 354 1.26 12.07 9.40
C PRO A 354 2.75 11.94 9.07
N HIS A 355 3.62 12.38 9.98
CA HIS A 355 5.08 12.41 9.77
C HIS A 355 5.83 11.33 10.55
N LEU A 356 5.15 10.55 11.40
CA LEU A 356 5.82 9.58 12.27
C LEU A 356 6.56 8.50 11.47
N THR A 357 5.92 7.91 10.46
CA THR A 357 6.58 6.90 9.59
C THR A 357 7.73 7.50 8.80
N ALA A 358 7.59 8.73 8.27
CA ALA A 358 8.68 9.44 7.61
C ALA A 358 9.87 9.68 8.54
N ALA A 359 9.60 10.12 9.78
CA ALA A 359 10.62 10.33 10.79
C ALA A 359 11.33 9.03 11.19
N LEU A 360 10.59 7.93 11.40
CA LEU A 360 11.18 6.62 11.69
C LEU A 360 12.12 6.17 10.58
N MET A 361 11.67 6.25 9.33
CA MET A 361 12.46 5.83 8.17
C MET A 361 13.68 6.73 7.93
N ARG A 362 13.63 8.00 8.37
CA ARG A 362 14.78 8.90 8.31
C ARG A 362 15.79 8.65 9.44
N LEU A 363 15.31 8.34 10.65
CA LEU A 363 16.16 8.11 11.83
C LEU A 363 16.80 6.72 11.82
N ALA A 364 16.06 5.71 11.40
CA ALA A 364 16.46 4.31 11.38
C ALA A 364 15.94 3.63 10.10
N PRO A 365 16.43 4.04 8.92
CA PRO A 365 16.10 3.32 7.69
C PRO A 365 16.53 1.85 7.84
N PRO A 366 15.67 0.89 7.46
CA PRO A 366 16.04 -0.51 7.52
C PRO A 366 17.11 -0.77 6.46
N TYR A 367 18.34 -1.01 6.90
CA TYR A 367 19.48 -1.37 6.05
C TYR A 367 19.70 -2.88 5.92
N GLU A 368 19.00 -3.65 6.74
CA GLU A 368 18.97 -5.11 6.77
C GLU A 368 17.51 -5.55 7.00
N PRO A 369 17.14 -6.82 6.70
CA PRO A 369 15.83 -7.35 7.03
C PRO A 369 15.54 -7.22 8.52
N VAL A 370 14.62 -6.34 8.89
CA VAL A 370 14.19 -6.16 10.28
C VAL A 370 12.92 -6.98 10.48
N ASN A 371 13.05 -8.25 10.85
CA ASN A 371 11.88 -9.00 11.32
C ASN A 371 12.23 -9.92 12.50
N PRO A 372 11.90 -9.53 13.75
CA PRO A 372 12.11 -10.40 14.91
C PRO A 372 11.21 -11.64 14.88
N ASN A 373 10.12 -11.65 14.10
CA ASN A 373 9.30 -12.83 13.86
C ASN A 373 8.85 -12.91 12.38
N PRO A 374 9.43 -13.79 11.55
CA PRO A 374 9.12 -13.89 10.12
C PRO A 374 7.65 -14.21 9.81
N TYR A 375 6.88 -14.66 10.81
CA TYR A 375 5.47 -15.02 10.70
C TYR A 375 4.51 -13.96 11.24
N ALA A 376 5.01 -12.81 11.71
CA ALA A 376 4.16 -11.70 12.16
C ALA A 376 3.22 -11.28 11.03
N THR A 377 1.92 -11.23 11.32
CA THR A 377 0.91 -10.85 10.34
C THR A 377 0.79 -9.33 10.25
N ALA A 378 0.41 -8.85 9.07
CA ALA A 378 -0.03 -7.48 8.88
C ALA A 378 -1.50 -7.49 8.47
N ILE A 379 -2.25 -6.50 8.95
CA ILE A 379 -3.64 -6.28 8.56
C ILE A 379 -3.71 -4.94 7.83
N THR A 380 -4.37 -4.96 6.67
CA THR A 380 -4.67 -3.76 5.90
C THR A 380 -6.18 -3.63 5.75
N ASN A 381 -6.66 -2.38 5.74
CA ASN A 381 -8.04 -2.07 5.38
C ASN A 381 -8.03 -0.95 4.35
N ILE A 382 -8.58 -1.22 3.17
CA ILE A 382 -8.68 -0.26 2.07
C ILE A 382 -9.96 0.57 2.13
N GLY A 383 -10.88 0.26 3.06
CA GLY A 383 -12.15 0.96 3.22
C GLY A 383 -13.20 0.54 2.20
N VAL A 384 -14.18 1.42 1.97
CA VAL A 384 -15.27 1.21 1.01
C VAL A 384 -14.79 1.65 -0.38
N ILE A 385 -14.51 0.68 -1.25
CA ILE A 385 -13.99 0.92 -2.62
C ILE A 385 -14.95 1.79 -3.44
N ASP A 386 -16.26 1.58 -3.29
CA ASP A 386 -17.30 2.29 -4.05
C ASP A 386 -17.28 3.81 -3.82
N ASN A 387 -16.75 4.28 -2.69
CA ASN A 387 -16.58 5.71 -2.42
C ASN A 387 -15.40 6.33 -3.19
N MET A 388 -14.56 5.50 -3.81
CA MET A 388 -13.32 5.90 -4.48
C MET A 388 -13.45 5.70 -5.99
N ILE A 389 -14.03 4.57 -6.40
CA ILE A 389 -14.20 4.19 -7.79
C ILE A 389 -15.69 3.92 -8.04
N PRO A 390 -16.36 4.72 -8.89
CA PRO A 390 -17.71 4.42 -9.36
C PRO A 390 -17.79 3.05 -10.03
N THR A 391 -18.89 2.33 -9.81
CA THR A 391 -19.14 1.03 -10.46
C THR A 391 -19.70 1.19 -11.86
N THR A 392 -20.24 2.35 -12.23
CA THR A 392 -20.83 2.64 -13.54
C THR A 392 -20.16 3.86 -14.12
N TRP A 393 -19.64 3.73 -15.34
CA TRP A 393 -18.96 4.80 -16.05
C TRP A 393 -19.76 5.15 -17.30
N ARG A 394 -20.20 6.40 -17.38
CA ARG A 394 -21.00 6.93 -18.49
C ARG A 394 -20.16 7.92 -19.28
N GLN A 395 -20.47 8.06 -20.55
CA GLN A 395 -19.67 8.89 -21.45
C GLN A 395 -19.65 10.35 -20.93
N ASP A 396 -18.46 10.93 -20.77
CA ASP A 396 -18.24 12.27 -20.21
C ASP A 396 -18.88 12.51 -18.82
N ASN A 397 -19.11 11.43 -18.04
CA ASN A 397 -19.89 11.44 -16.79
C ASN A 397 -21.33 11.97 -16.94
N ASP A 398 -21.92 11.92 -18.14
CA ASP A 398 -23.29 12.36 -18.39
C ASP A 398 -24.29 11.30 -17.92
N ALA A 399 -25.07 11.62 -16.88
CA ALA A 399 -26.07 10.73 -16.30
C ALA A 399 -27.20 10.34 -17.27
N SER A 400 -27.41 11.11 -18.34
CA SER A 400 -28.42 10.83 -19.36
C SER A 400 -27.99 9.82 -20.42
N LYS A 401 -26.67 9.57 -20.55
CA LYS A 401 -26.11 8.63 -21.53
C LYS A 401 -26.04 7.22 -20.95
N GLU A 402 -26.13 6.21 -21.80
CA GLU A 402 -25.93 4.81 -21.38
C GLU A 402 -24.52 4.58 -20.81
N PRO A 403 -24.32 3.59 -19.91
CA PRO A 403 -23.00 3.23 -19.43
C PRO A 403 -22.09 2.79 -20.58
N VAL A 404 -20.85 3.29 -20.59
CA VAL A 404 -19.78 2.79 -21.46
C VAL A 404 -19.31 1.42 -20.96
N PHE A 405 -19.16 1.29 -19.64
CA PHE A 405 -18.86 0.02 -18.97
C PHE A 405 -19.30 0.03 -17.51
N THR A 406 -19.36 -1.16 -16.92
CA THR A 406 -19.63 -1.36 -15.49
C THR A 406 -18.55 -2.24 -14.86
N ILE A 407 -18.20 -1.93 -13.61
CA ILE A 407 -17.28 -2.72 -12.80
C ILE A 407 -18.13 -3.70 -11.99
N THR A 408 -18.07 -4.97 -12.37
CA THR A 408 -18.83 -6.05 -11.70
C THR A 408 -18.10 -6.62 -10.49
N SER A 409 -16.77 -6.50 -10.45
CA SER A 409 -15.95 -6.92 -9.31
C SER A 409 -14.61 -6.19 -9.31
N MET A 410 -14.05 -6.00 -8.12
CA MET A 410 -12.69 -5.48 -7.95
C MET A 410 -11.97 -6.28 -6.87
N SER A 411 -10.71 -6.58 -7.11
CA SER A 411 -9.87 -7.27 -6.15
C SER A 411 -8.54 -6.54 -6.02
N VAL A 412 -8.14 -6.29 -4.78
CA VAL A 412 -6.82 -5.74 -4.45
C VAL A 412 -6.04 -6.80 -3.70
N GLY A 413 -4.77 -6.98 -4.07
CA GLY A 413 -3.88 -7.91 -3.43
C GLY A 413 -2.49 -7.28 -3.34
N HIS A 414 -1.79 -7.57 -2.26
CA HIS A 414 -0.37 -7.31 -2.14
C HIS A 414 0.34 -8.61 -1.83
N ARG A 415 1.53 -8.77 -2.37
CA ARG A 415 2.45 -9.85 -2.00
C ARG A 415 3.45 -9.26 -1.02
N LEU A 416 3.32 -9.61 0.26
CA LEU A 416 4.41 -9.35 1.20
C LEU A 416 5.44 -10.45 0.98
N THR A 417 6.56 -10.10 0.39
CA THR A 417 7.74 -10.97 0.46
C THR A 417 8.37 -10.71 1.82
N SER A 418 8.42 -11.72 2.68
CA SER A 418 9.34 -11.72 3.83
C SER A 418 10.35 -12.83 3.59
N LEU A 419 11.62 -12.56 3.84
CA LEU A 419 12.61 -13.61 3.99
C LEU A 419 12.22 -14.40 5.23
N ILE A 420 11.64 -15.58 5.01
CA ILE A 420 12.05 -16.69 5.86
C ILE A 420 13.47 -17.01 5.38
N PRO A 421 14.50 -16.82 6.22
CA PRO A 421 15.89 -17.08 5.85
C PRO A 421 16.12 -18.51 5.34
#